data_AF-A0A382SF03-F1
#
_entry.id   AF-A0A382SF03-F1
#
_cell.length_a   1.000
_cell.length_b   1.000
_cell.length_c   1.000
_cell.angle_alpha   90.00
_cell.angle_beta   90.00
_cell.angle_gamma   90.00
#
_symmetry.space_group_name_H-M   'P 1'
#
loop_
_entity.id
_entity.type
_entity.pdbx_description
1 polymer ?
#
loop_
_entity_poly.entity_id
_entity_poly.type
_entity_poly.pdbx_seq_one_letter_code
_entity_poly.pdbx_strand_id
1 'polypeptide(L)'
;SAMIGSATKSVSGLVMPPPTHRFCLSDGTLANSSFQYLRQILETSKENEADVRLFIQPAHVYLLEVLRILGVSEDYKNWRKELISLVEHVNSVYPESNAFPLWDFGGYNSVTMTEVPPMEEPNRSVLWYWDIAHYKKTLGDLIQDRIFGFNPAGRMVPEDFGIKISSKNIEQYHTAQEIKQREYAVSHVGDIRELTKRVSDIKKNIRTSECN
;
A
#
# COMPACT_ATOMS: atom_id res chain seq x y z
N SER A 1 14.87 9.86 11.49
CA SER A 1 13.83 10.90 11.24
C SER A 1 12.47 10.51 11.84
N ALA A 2 11.47 11.39 11.86
CA ALA A 2 10.12 11.10 12.37
C ALA A 2 9.43 9.95 11.60
N MET A 3 9.59 9.90 10.27
CA MET A 3 9.03 8.82 9.44
C MET A 3 9.69 7.47 9.72
N ILE A 4 11.00 7.41 9.95
CA ILE A 4 11.68 6.17 10.38
C ILE A 4 11.12 5.70 11.73
N GLY A 5 10.86 6.63 12.65
CA GLY A 5 10.20 6.34 13.92
C GLY A 5 8.79 5.77 13.74
N SER A 6 8.00 6.35 12.84
CA SER A 6 6.67 5.84 12.47
C SER A 6 6.76 4.44 11.82
N ALA A 7 7.69 4.23 10.89
CA ALA A 7 7.94 2.92 10.27
C ALA A 7 8.33 1.85 11.29
N THR A 8 9.14 2.23 12.28
CA THR A 8 9.53 1.34 13.36
C THR A 8 8.31 0.95 14.22
N LYS A 9 7.42 1.90 14.53
CA LYS A 9 6.19 1.64 15.30
C LYS A 9 5.18 0.77 14.54
N SER A 10 5.13 0.86 13.20
CA SER A 10 4.17 0.09 12.40
C SER A 10 4.40 -1.41 12.47
N VAL A 11 5.62 -1.87 12.82
CA VAL A 11 5.93 -3.28 13.04
C VAL A 11 4.94 -3.91 14.03
N SER A 12 4.76 -3.31 15.20
CA SER A 12 3.84 -3.82 16.24
C SER A 12 2.46 -3.17 16.22
N GLY A 13 2.28 -2.05 15.53
CA GLY A 13 1.00 -1.34 15.45
C GLY A 13 0.14 -1.72 14.26
N LEU A 14 0.73 -2.22 13.18
CA LEU A 14 0.05 -2.44 11.90
C LEU A 14 0.38 -3.80 11.27
N VAL A 15 1.65 -4.16 11.16
CA VAL A 15 2.08 -5.35 10.40
C VAL A 15 1.97 -6.63 11.21
N MET A 16 2.44 -6.61 12.46
CA MET A 16 2.38 -7.73 13.40
C MET A 16 1.78 -7.29 14.74
N PRO A 17 0.50 -6.87 14.74
CA PRO A 17 -0.14 -6.39 15.95
C PRO A 17 -0.32 -7.52 16.99
N PRO A 18 -0.25 -7.20 18.29
CA PRO A 18 -0.65 -8.14 19.33
C PRO A 18 -2.14 -8.51 19.19
N PRO A 19 -2.57 -9.66 19.74
CA PRO A 19 -1.77 -10.62 20.51
C PRO A 19 -1.03 -11.65 19.65
N THR A 20 -1.43 -11.80 18.37
CA THR A 20 -0.96 -12.90 17.51
C THR A 20 0.39 -12.61 16.86
N HIS A 21 0.75 -11.33 16.72
CA HIS A 21 2.01 -10.89 16.13
C HIS A 21 2.31 -11.53 14.76
N ARG A 22 1.28 -11.66 13.93
CA ARG A 22 1.37 -12.27 12.61
C ARG A 22 0.79 -11.33 11.54
N PHE A 23 1.42 -11.35 10.37
CA PHE A 23 0.87 -10.75 9.16
C PHE A 23 0.19 -11.86 8.38
N CYS A 24 -1.14 -11.92 8.42
CA CYS A 24 -1.89 -12.96 7.72
C CYS A 24 -2.90 -12.36 6.76
N LEU A 25 -2.99 -12.95 5.58
CA LEU A 25 -4.01 -12.63 4.59
C LEU A 25 -5.37 -13.23 4.95
N SER A 26 -5.42 -14.19 5.86
CA SER A 26 -6.65 -14.73 6.43
C SER A 26 -6.49 -14.88 7.93
N ASP A 27 -7.59 -14.87 8.67
CA ASP A 27 -7.59 -15.06 10.12
C ASP A 27 -7.59 -16.54 10.54
N GLY A 28 -7.44 -17.47 9.58
CA GLY A 28 -7.54 -18.91 9.81
C GLY A 28 -8.97 -19.45 9.77
N THR A 29 -9.98 -18.59 9.63
CA THR A 29 -11.31 -19.03 9.19
C THR A 29 -11.31 -19.13 7.66
N LEU A 30 -12.09 -20.06 7.10
CA LEU A 30 -12.20 -20.29 5.63
C LEU A 30 -12.70 -19.05 4.85
N ALA A 31 -12.95 -17.95 5.55
CA ALA A 31 -13.57 -16.73 5.10
C ALA A 31 -12.77 -15.54 5.67
N ASN A 32 -11.85 -14.95 4.89
CA ASN A 32 -11.32 -13.64 5.28
C ASN A 32 -12.49 -12.65 5.37
N SER A 33 -12.87 -12.29 6.60
CA SER A 33 -14.02 -11.45 6.89
C SER A 33 -13.99 -10.11 6.14
N SER A 34 -12.82 -9.49 6.00
CA SER A 34 -12.67 -8.21 5.28
C SER A 34 -12.91 -8.34 3.78
N PHE A 35 -12.44 -9.42 3.15
CA PHE A 35 -12.71 -9.69 1.73
C PHE A 35 -14.18 -10.06 1.51
N GLN A 36 -14.83 -10.73 2.47
CA GLN A 36 -16.26 -10.97 2.39
C GLN A 36 -17.08 -9.68 2.47
N TYR A 37 -16.75 -8.78 3.39
CA TYR A 37 -17.40 -7.47 3.46
C TYR A 37 -17.15 -6.64 2.21
N LEU A 38 -15.93 -6.63 1.68
CA LEU A 38 -15.63 -5.96 0.42
C LEU A 38 -16.47 -6.51 -0.72
N ARG A 39 -16.55 -7.84 -0.86
CA ARG A 39 -17.40 -8.48 -1.86
C ARG A 39 -18.85 -8.01 -1.75
N GLN A 40 -19.42 -8.06 -0.54
CA GLN A 40 -20.80 -7.61 -0.30
C GLN A 40 -21.00 -6.15 -0.70
N ILE A 41 -20.08 -5.25 -0.32
CA ILE A 41 -20.13 -3.83 -0.71
C ILE A 41 -20.14 -3.68 -2.23
N LEU A 42 -19.28 -4.42 -2.95
CA LEU A 42 -19.19 -4.33 -4.40
C LEU A 42 -20.42 -4.92 -5.09
N GLU A 43 -20.91 -6.09 -4.66
CA GLU A 43 -22.12 -6.72 -5.20
C GLU A 43 -23.35 -5.82 -4.98
N THR A 44 -23.54 -5.29 -3.78
CA THR A 44 -24.61 -4.31 -3.50
C THR A 44 -24.45 -3.04 -4.35
N SER A 45 -23.22 -2.57 -4.57
CA SER A 45 -22.97 -1.40 -5.42
C SER A 45 -23.35 -1.67 -6.88
N LYS A 46 -23.10 -2.89 -7.38
CA LYS A 46 -23.51 -3.32 -8.72
C LYS A 46 -25.03 -3.34 -8.88
N GLU A 47 -25.72 -3.92 -7.91
CA GLU A 47 -27.19 -4.01 -7.88
C GLU A 47 -27.87 -2.63 -7.84
N ASN A 48 -27.19 -1.63 -7.28
CA ASN A 48 -27.68 -0.26 -7.16
C ASN A 48 -27.06 0.71 -8.20
N GLU A 49 -26.38 0.18 -9.23
CA GLU A 49 -25.77 0.97 -10.31
C GLU A 49 -24.81 2.08 -9.84
N ALA A 50 -24.14 1.88 -8.69
CA ALA A 50 -23.20 2.85 -8.16
C ALA A 50 -21.85 2.81 -8.90
N ASP A 51 -21.29 3.98 -9.23
CA ASP A 51 -19.92 4.10 -9.76
C ASP A 51 -18.90 3.97 -8.63
N VAL A 52 -18.35 2.77 -8.45
CA VAL A 52 -17.30 2.49 -7.47
C VAL A 52 -15.93 2.41 -8.13
N ARG A 53 -14.98 3.18 -7.58
CA ARG A 53 -13.57 3.21 -8.01
C ARG A 53 -12.68 2.86 -6.83
N LEU A 54 -12.09 1.67 -6.86
CA LEU A 54 -11.26 1.17 -5.77
C LEU A 54 -9.83 1.67 -5.90
N PHE A 55 -9.16 1.87 -4.77
CA PHE A 55 -7.73 2.12 -4.79
C PHE A 55 -6.99 1.57 -3.57
N ILE A 56 -5.72 1.21 -3.77
CA ILE A 56 -4.75 0.96 -2.71
C ILE A 56 -4.08 2.29 -2.37
N GLN A 57 -4.10 2.65 -1.07
CA GLN A 57 -3.59 3.94 -0.59
C GLN A 57 -2.08 4.12 -0.82
N PRO A 58 -1.61 5.38 -1.02
CA PRO A 58 -0.20 5.67 -1.27
C PRO A 58 0.61 5.72 0.03
N ALA A 59 0.77 4.59 0.72
CA ALA A 59 1.67 4.53 1.88
C ALA A 59 3.09 4.96 1.47
N HIS A 60 3.81 5.64 2.38
CA HIS A 60 5.21 5.96 2.16
C HIS A 60 6.02 4.67 1.97
N VAL A 61 7.05 4.70 1.12
CA VAL A 61 7.82 3.52 0.73
C VAL A 61 8.46 2.78 1.92
N TYR A 62 8.68 3.47 3.04
CA TYR A 62 9.13 2.86 4.29
C TYR A 62 8.21 1.76 4.82
N LEU A 63 6.90 1.80 4.55
CA LEU A 63 6.04 0.67 4.89
C LEU A 63 6.44 -0.59 4.11
N LEU A 64 6.72 -0.45 2.81
CA LEU A 64 7.14 -1.57 1.96
C LEU A 64 8.53 -2.09 2.35
N GLU A 65 9.43 -1.20 2.75
CA GLU A 65 10.73 -1.61 3.29
C GLU A 65 10.58 -2.36 4.62
N VAL A 66 9.66 -1.95 5.50
CA VAL A 66 9.33 -2.71 6.72
C VAL A 66 8.85 -4.12 6.36
N LEU A 67 7.90 -4.27 5.42
CA LEU A 67 7.44 -5.59 4.95
C LEU A 67 8.60 -6.44 4.41
N ARG A 68 9.50 -5.83 3.64
CA ARG A 68 10.69 -6.50 3.09
C ARG A 68 11.65 -6.97 4.18
N ILE A 69 11.97 -6.12 5.15
CA ILE A 69 12.86 -6.47 6.27
C ILE A 69 12.25 -7.58 7.13
N LEU A 70 10.92 -7.56 7.30
CA LEU A 70 10.21 -8.59 8.06
C LEU A 70 10.10 -9.92 7.31
N GLY A 71 10.21 -9.90 5.98
CA GLY A 71 10.14 -11.09 5.13
C GLY A 71 8.74 -11.41 4.60
N VAL A 72 7.81 -10.45 4.64
CA VAL A 72 6.38 -10.63 4.29
C VAL A 72 5.99 -9.91 2.98
N SER A 73 6.97 -9.58 2.14
CA SER A 73 6.71 -8.94 0.85
C SER A 73 5.89 -9.80 -0.10
N GLU A 74 6.07 -11.13 -0.04
CA GLU A 74 5.32 -12.06 -0.89
C GLU A 74 3.86 -12.13 -0.48
N ASP A 75 3.57 -12.12 0.82
CA ASP A 75 2.20 -12.01 1.33
C ASP A 75 1.51 -10.73 0.82
N TYR A 76 2.21 -9.60 0.81
CA TYR A 76 1.67 -8.35 0.26
C TYR A 76 1.44 -8.39 -1.27
N LYS A 77 2.22 -9.18 -2.01
CA LYS A 77 1.95 -9.44 -3.44
C LYS A 77 0.73 -10.34 -3.61
N ASN A 78 0.63 -11.41 -2.83
CA ASN A 78 -0.50 -12.34 -2.86
C ASN A 78 -1.81 -11.64 -2.48
N TRP A 79 -1.80 -10.79 -1.44
CA TRP A 79 -2.93 -9.94 -1.08
C TRP A 79 -3.44 -9.11 -2.26
N ARG A 80 -2.54 -8.49 -3.04
CA ARG A 80 -2.92 -7.73 -4.23
C ARG A 80 -3.54 -8.61 -5.30
N LYS A 81 -3.03 -9.83 -5.50
CA LYS A 81 -3.60 -10.80 -6.45
C LYS A 81 -4.99 -11.25 -6.02
N GLU A 82 -5.20 -11.51 -4.72
CA GLU A 82 -6.52 -11.84 -4.17
C GLU A 82 -7.51 -10.67 -4.34
N LEU A 83 -7.07 -9.44 -4.09
CA LEU A 83 -7.90 -8.24 -4.26
C LEU A 83 -8.33 -8.06 -5.71
N ILE A 84 -7.40 -8.22 -6.66
CA ILE A 84 -7.69 -8.21 -8.09
C ILE A 84 -8.69 -9.30 -8.45
N SER A 85 -8.46 -10.54 -8.00
CA SER A 85 -9.33 -11.68 -8.27
C SER A 85 -10.76 -11.42 -7.80
N LEU A 86 -10.92 -10.87 -6.59
CA LEU A 86 -12.24 -10.50 -6.06
C LEU A 86 -12.93 -9.45 -6.94
N VAL A 87 -12.24 -8.35 -7.26
CA VAL A 87 -12.82 -7.25 -8.06
C VAL A 87 -13.17 -7.71 -9.48
N GLU A 88 -12.29 -8.45 -10.15
CA GLU A 88 -12.53 -8.99 -11.49
C GLU A 88 -13.68 -10.01 -11.49
N HIS A 89 -13.76 -10.85 -10.45
CA HIS A 89 -14.87 -11.78 -10.31
C HIS A 89 -16.21 -11.06 -10.16
N VAL A 90 -16.32 -10.07 -9.27
CA VAL A 90 -17.57 -9.28 -9.13
C VAL A 90 -17.91 -8.58 -10.45
N ASN A 91 -16.94 -8.02 -11.16
CA ASN A 91 -17.18 -7.43 -12.48
C ASN A 91 -17.70 -8.46 -13.50
N SER A 92 -17.22 -9.72 -13.45
CA SER A 92 -17.64 -10.78 -14.38
C SER A 92 -19.05 -11.31 -14.12
N VAL A 93 -19.50 -11.29 -12.85
CA VAL A 93 -20.85 -11.73 -12.46
C VAL A 93 -21.92 -10.71 -12.89
N TYR A 94 -21.54 -9.43 -12.99
CA TYR A 94 -22.44 -8.33 -13.38
C TYR A 94 -21.98 -7.68 -14.71
N PRO A 95 -21.98 -8.41 -15.84
CA PRO A 95 -21.38 -7.94 -17.10
C PRO A 95 -22.10 -6.72 -17.72
N GLU A 96 -23.39 -6.54 -17.41
CA GLU A 96 -24.20 -5.41 -17.91
C GLU A 96 -23.94 -4.09 -17.18
N SER A 97 -23.17 -4.13 -16.09
CA SER A 97 -22.82 -2.95 -15.28
C SER A 97 -21.43 -2.41 -15.63
N ASN A 98 -21.18 -1.13 -15.32
CA ASN A 98 -19.86 -0.54 -15.47
C ASN A 98 -18.82 -1.29 -14.62
N ALA A 99 -17.71 -1.70 -15.23
CA ALA A 99 -16.62 -2.37 -14.52
C ALA A 99 -15.96 -1.44 -13.49
N PHE A 100 -15.86 -1.91 -12.24
CA PHE A 100 -15.17 -1.18 -11.18
C PHE A 100 -13.65 -1.28 -11.37
N PRO A 101 -12.93 -0.16 -11.56
CA PRO A 101 -11.48 -0.19 -11.67
C PRO A 101 -10.81 -0.32 -10.30
N LEU A 102 -9.66 -0.98 -10.26
CA LEU A 102 -8.76 -1.00 -9.11
C LEU A 102 -7.46 -0.25 -9.44
N TRP A 103 -7.20 0.81 -8.70
CA TRP A 103 -5.98 1.61 -8.79
C TRP A 103 -4.99 1.23 -7.68
N ASP A 104 -3.70 1.28 -7.97
CA ASP A 104 -2.64 1.22 -6.97
C ASP A 104 -1.87 2.55 -6.99
N PHE A 105 -1.95 3.29 -5.88
CA PHE A 105 -1.18 4.52 -5.65
C PHE A 105 0.05 4.27 -4.75
N GLY A 106 0.22 3.05 -4.24
CA GLY A 106 1.37 2.64 -3.46
C GLY A 106 2.57 2.32 -4.34
N GLY A 107 3.44 1.46 -3.80
CA GLY A 107 4.67 1.06 -4.48
C GLY A 107 5.78 2.11 -4.39
N TYR A 108 6.82 1.91 -5.19
CA TYR A 108 7.95 2.79 -5.44
C TYR A 108 7.59 3.67 -6.64
N ASN A 109 7.31 4.94 -6.39
CA ASN A 109 6.99 5.94 -7.41
C ASN A 109 7.45 7.33 -6.97
N SER A 110 7.37 8.30 -7.86
CA SER A 110 7.84 9.68 -7.63
C SER A 110 7.23 10.37 -6.40
N VAL A 111 6.08 9.89 -5.92
CA VAL A 111 5.35 10.48 -4.79
C VAL A 111 5.64 9.73 -3.49
N THR A 112 5.55 8.41 -3.49
CA THR A 112 5.71 7.57 -2.29
C THR A 112 7.15 7.46 -1.80
N MET A 113 8.12 7.79 -2.67
CA MET A 113 9.56 7.86 -2.37
C MET A 113 10.02 9.28 -2.02
N THR A 114 9.10 10.19 -1.70
CA THR A 114 9.46 11.57 -1.34
C THR A 114 10.45 11.58 -0.19
N GLU A 115 11.48 12.43 -0.30
CA GLU A 115 12.53 12.54 0.70
C GLU A 115 11.99 12.80 2.11
N VAL A 116 12.61 12.14 3.07
CA VAL A 116 12.30 12.31 4.49
C VAL A 116 13.35 13.24 5.10
N PRO A 117 12.94 14.36 5.72
CA PRO A 117 13.87 15.27 6.37
C PRO A 117 14.73 14.59 7.44
N PRO A 118 16.00 15.01 7.59
CA PRO A 118 16.91 14.45 8.56
C PRO A 118 16.47 14.78 10.00
N MET A 119 17.02 14.10 11.01
CA MET A 119 16.57 14.26 12.41
C MET A 119 16.85 15.64 12.98
N GLU A 120 17.84 16.32 12.42
CA GLU A 120 18.27 17.67 12.73
C GLU A 120 17.24 18.72 12.28
N GLU A 121 16.31 18.37 11.38
CA GLU A 121 15.23 19.23 10.89
C GLU A 121 13.83 18.62 11.17
N PRO A 122 13.47 18.33 12.43
CA PRO A 122 12.24 17.59 12.74
C PRO A 122 10.96 18.38 12.43
N ASN A 123 11.07 19.71 12.33
CA ASN A 123 9.96 20.61 11.98
C ASN A 123 9.75 20.75 10.47
N ARG A 124 10.68 20.23 9.64
CA ARG A 124 10.49 20.20 8.20
C ARG A 124 9.43 19.16 7.86
N SER A 125 8.30 19.64 7.37
CA SER A 125 7.16 18.80 7.02
C SER A 125 7.48 17.94 5.79
N VAL A 126 7.23 16.63 5.86
CA VAL A 126 7.20 15.75 4.67
C VAL A 126 6.02 16.18 3.81
N LEU A 127 6.25 16.51 2.55
CA LEU A 127 5.27 17.18 1.68
C LEU A 127 3.89 16.50 1.67
N TRP A 128 3.87 15.18 1.65
CA TRP A 128 2.65 14.40 1.46
C TRP A 128 2.12 13.67 2.69
N TYR A 129 2.90 13.58 3.77
CA TYR A 129 2.66 12.59 4.83
C TYR A 129 2.56 13.21 6.22
N TRP A 130 1.64 12.66 7.03
CA TRP A 130 1.64 12.82 8.48
C TRP A 130 2.49 11.74 9.14
N ASP A 131 2.40 10.52 8.62
CA ASP A 131 3.21 9.38 9.00
C ASP A 131 3.33 8.41 7.79
N ILE A 132 3.93 7.23 7.97
CA ILE A 132 4.18 6.34 6.82
C ILE A 132 2.91 5.73 6.19
N ALA A 133 1.76 5.76 6.87
CA ALA A 133 0.50 5.22 6.40
C ALA A 133 -0.53 6.33 6.09
N HIS A 134 -0.50 7.44 6.82
CA HIS A 134 -1.46 8.53 6.70
C HIS A 134 -0.91 9.71 5.88
N TYR A 135 -1.62 10.05 4.82
CA TYR A 135 -1.28 11.13 3.90
C TYR A 135 -2.11 12.40 4.11
N LYS A 136 -1.58 13.52 3.64
CA LYS A 136 -2.20 14.85 3.69
C LYS A 136 -3.26 15.00 2.61
N LYS A 137 -4.18 15.93 2.83
CA LYS A 137 -5.20 16.32 1.84
C LYS A 137 -4.60 16.58 0.45
N THR A 138 -3.46 17.25 0.39
CA THR A 138 -2.77 17.58 -0.87
C THR A 138 -2.41 16.35 -1.70
N LEU A 139 -2.12 15.21 -1.08
CA LEU A 139 -1.91 13.95 -1.79
C LEU A 139 -3.25 13.29 -2.18
N GLY A 140 -4.27 13.34 -1.31
CA GLY A 140 -5.62 12.87 -1.64
C GLY A 140 -6.28 13.63 -2.79
N ASP A 141 -5.92 14.90 -2.94
CA ASP A 141 -6.28 15.77 -4.06
C ASP A 141 -5.72 15.21 -5.39
N LEU A 142 -4.47 14.72 -5.41
CA LEU A 142 -3.88 14.07 -6.62
C LEU A 142 -4.50 12.71 -6.94
N ILE A 143 -4.90 11.94 -5.92
CA ILE A 143 -5.62 10.67 -6.10
C ILE A 143 -6.94 10.92 -6.84
N GLN A 144 -7.71 11.92 -6.39
CA GLN A 144 -8.97 12.28 -7.02
C GLN A 144 -8.75 12.75 -8.46
N ASP A 145 -7.76 13.62 -8.69
CA ASP A 145 -7.44 14.08 -10.05
C ASP A 145 -7.13 12.90 -10.99
N ARG A 146 -6.36 11.90 -10.53
CA ARG A 146 -6.06 10.68 -11.30
C ARG A 146 -7.28 9.81 -11.55
N ILE A 147 -8.07 9.54 -10.51
CA ILE A 147 -9.23 8.64 -10.59
C ILE A 147 -10.34 9.23 -11.46
N PHE A 148 -10.58 10.54 -11.35
CA PHE A 148 -11.67 11.23 -12.05
C PHE A 148 -11.23 11.95 -13.32
N GLY A 149 -9.93 11.98 -13.63
CA GLY A 149 -9.40 12.66 -14.80
C GLY A 149 -9.50 14.19 -14.69
N PHE A 150 -9.50 14.74 -13.48
CA PHE A 150 -9.49 16.19 -13.29
C PHE A 150 -8.10 16.74 -13.63
N ASN A 151 -8.07 17.90 -14.26
CA ASN A 151 -6.84 18.63 -14.56
C ASN A 151 -6.94 20.09 -14.10
N PRO A 152 -7.05 20.34 -12.79
CA PRO A 152 -7.16 21.70 -12.26
C PRO A 152 -5.83 22.45 -12.39
N ALA A 153 -5.91 23.75 -12.69
CA ALA A 153 -4.72 24.59 -12.84
C ALA A 153 -3.82 24.52 -11.58
N GLY A 154 -2.53 24.30 -11.79
CA GLY A 154 -1.53 24.25 -10.71
C GLY A 154 -1.42 22.92 -9.96
N ARG A 155 -2.17 21.88 -10.34
CA ARG A 155 -1.96 20.50 -9.85
C ARG A 155 -1.63 19.58 -11.02
N MET A 156 -0.52 18.86 -10.91
CA MET A 156 -0.08 17.88 -11.89
C MET A 156 0.11 16.54 -11.19
N VAL A 157 -0.55 15.50 -11.70
CA VAL A 157 -0.39 14.14 -11.19
C VAL A 157 0.76 13.46 -11.95
N PRO A 158 1.85 13.05 -11.27
CA PRO A 158 2.95 12.33 -11.92
C PRO A 158 2.47 11.08 -12.65
N GLU A 159 2.98 10.80 -13.85
CA GLU A 159 2.52 9.69 -14.69
C GLU A 159 2.57 8.33 -13.96
N ASP A 160 3.62 8.11 -13.17
CA ASP A 160 3.85 6.88 -12.43
C ASP A 160 3.08 6.78 -11.09
N PHE A 161 2.24 7.78 -10.77
CA PHE A 161 1.42 7.82 -9.56
C PHE A 161 -0.05 7.48 -9.86
N GLY A 162 -0.49 6.31 -9.39
CA GLY A 162 -1.84 5.79 -9.63
C GLY A 162 -1.94 5.00 -10.94
N ILE A 163 -1.69 3.69 -10.84
CA ILE A 163 -1.73 2.74 -11.97
C ILE A 163 -2.93 1.81 -11.78
N LYS A 164 -3.69 1.54 -12.85
CA LYS A 164 -4.73 0.49 -12.79
C LYS A 164 -4.06 -0.88 -12.77
N ILE A 165 -4.40 -1.70 -11.79
CA ILE A 165 -3.88 -3.07 -11.64
C ILE A 165 -4.98 -4.10 -11.95
N SER A 166 -4.58 -5.20 -12.58
CA SER A 166 -5.47 -6.28 -13.05
C SER A 166 -4.69 -7.57 -13.18
N SER A 167 -5.37 -8.69 -13.40
CA SER A 167 -4.72 -9.99 -13.66
C SER A 167 -3.80 -9.93 -14.89
N LYS A 168 -4.09 -9.02 -15.83
CA LYS A 168 -3.32 -8.83 -17.07
C LYS A 168 -1.95 -8.20 -16.87
N ASN A 169 -1.75 -7.39 -15.82
CA ASN A 169 -0.51 -6.60 -15.66
C ASN A 169 0.18 -6.79 -14.29
N ILE A 170 -0.42 -7.52 -13.36
CA ILE A 170 0.08 -7.60 -11.98
C ILE A 170 1.51 -8.15 -11.87
N GLU A 171 1.88 -9.15 -12.66
CA GLU A 171 3.23 -9.73 -12.63
C GLU A 171 4.30 -8.75 -13.16
N GLN A 172 3.97 -8.04 -14.24
CA GLN A 172 4.84 -6.99 -14.80
C GLN A 172 4.98 -5.83 -13.80
N TYR A 173 3.88 -5.44 -13.17
CA TYR A 173 3.89 -4.43 -12.12
C TYR A 173 4.77 -4.85 -10.95
N HIS A 174 4.63 -6.06 -10.41
CA HIS A 174 5.48 -6.57 -9.31
C HIS A 174 6.96 -6.58 -9.69
N THR A 175 7.30 -7.02 -10.90
CA THR A 175 8.69 -7.03 -11.39
C THR A 175 9.26 -5.60 -11.46
N ALA A 176 8.49 -4.65 -11.99
CA ALA A 176 8.92 -3.25 -12.05
C ALA A 176 9.12 -2.65 -10.64
N GLN A 177 8.28 -3.00 -9.68
CA GLN A 177 8.41 -2.56 -8.29
C GLN A 177 9.68 -3.10 -7.62
N GLU A 178 10.11 -4.33 -7.92
CA GLU A 178 11.36 -4.89 -7.40
C GLU A 178 12.60 -4.17 -7.96
N ILE A 179 12.58 -3.79 -9.23
CA ILE A 179 13.67 -3.01 -9.84
C ILE A 179 13.79 -1.66 -9.14
N LYS A 180 12.67 -0.93 -9.04
CA LYS A 180 12.62 0.38 -8.35
C LYS A 180 13.03 0.28 -6.88
N GLN A 181 12.69 -0.82 -6.21
CA GLN A 181 13.12 -1.07 -4.83
C GLN A 181 14.64 -1.15 -4.72
N ARG A 182 15.31 -1.86 -5.64
CA ARG A 182 16.78 -1.96 -5.64
C ARG A 182 17.44 -0.61 -5.89
N GLU A 183 16.91 0.16 -6.83
CA GLU A 183 17.37 1.52 -7.13
C GLU A 183 17.20 2.46 -5.92
N TYR A 184 16.05 2.39 -5.25
CA TYR A 184 15.78 3.12 -4.02
C TYR A 184 16.78 2.74 -2.92
N ALA A 185 17.05 1.45 -2.74
CA ALA A 185 17.97 0.98 -1.70
C ALA A 185 19.43 1.42 -1.93
N VAL A 186 19.86 1.54 -3.19
CA VAL A 186 21.19 2.06 -3.55
C VAL A 186 21.29 3.56 -3.28
N SER A 187 20.27 4.33 -3.67
CA SER A 187 20.25 5.78 -3.50
C SER A 187 20.01 6.23 -2.05
N HIS A 188 19.38 5.40 -1.21
CA HIS A 188 19.01 5.72 0.17
C HIS A 188 19.67 4.78 1.20
N VAL A 189 20.93 4.40 0.96
CA VAL A 189 21.65 3.40 1.79
C VAL A 189 21.65 3.73 3.29
N GLY A 190 21.72 5.02 3.65
CA GLY A 190 21.69 5.48 5.04
C GLY A 190 20.35 5.16 5.73
N ASP A 191 19.25 5.58 5.10
CA ASP A 191 17.90 5.35 5.61
C ASP A 191 17.56 3.87 5.67
N ILE A 192 17.90 3.10 4.62
CA ILE A 192 17.67 1.65 4.60
C ILE A 192 18.46 0.95 5.71
N ARG A 193 19.70 1.35 5.96
CA ARG A 193 20.51 0.79 7.04
C ARG A 193 19.90 1.11 8.41
N GLU A 194 19.48 2.34 8.64
CA GLU A 194 18.83 2.74 9.90
C GLU A 194 17.52 1.98 10.12
N LEU A 195 16.66 1.95 9.10
CA LEU A 195 15.37 1.26 9.14
C LEU A 195 15.55 -0.24 9.38
N THR A 196 16.48 -0.88 8.67
CA THR A 196 16.80 -2.30 8.85
C THR A 196 17.21 -2.61 10.28
N LYS A 197 18.09 -1.77 10.88
CA LYS A 197 18.52 -1.92 12.27
C LYS A 197 17.32 -1.86 13.22
N ARG A 198 16.52 -0.78 13.15
CA ARG A 198 15.39 -0.55 14.07
C ARG A 198 14.31 -1.62 13.97
N VAL A 199 13.92 -2.00 12.74
CA VAL A 199 12.90 -3.04 12.50
C VAL A 199 13.40 -4.39 13.00
N SER A 200 14.67 -4.73 12.75
CA SER A 200 15.26 -5.99 13.20
C SER A 200 15.35 -6.07 14.72
N ASP A 201 15.64 -4.96 15.40
CA ASP A 201 15.67 -4.90 16.87
C ASP A 201 14.29 -5.11 17.49
N ILE A 202 13.21 -4.60 16.87
CA ILE A 202 11.84 -4.92 17.29
C ILE A 202 11.49 -6.38 17.01
N LYS A 203 11.81 -6.88 15.81
CA LYS A 203 11.50 -8.27 15.41
C LYS A 203 12.07 -9.29 16.38
N LYS A 204 13.26 -9.06 16.95
CA LYS A 204 13.87 -9.95 17.98
C LYS A 204 12.98 -10.14 19.22
N ASN A 205 12.13 -9.17 19.53
CA ASN A 205 11.24 -9.20 20.69
C ASN A 205 9.84 -9.73 20.35
N ILE A 206 9.60 -10.08 19.09
CA ILE A 206 8.32 -10.61 18.61
C ILE A 206 8.46 -12.10 18.37
N ARG A 207 7.67 -12.91 19.08
CA ARG A 207 7.50 -14.33 18.76
C ARG A 207 6.47 -14.43 17.65
N THR A 208 6.94 -14.61 16.42
CA THR A 208 6.08 -14.77 15.25
C THR A 208 5.36 -16.11 15.33
N SER A 209 4.03 -16.09 15.16
CA SER A 209 3.22 -17.29 14.94
C SER A 209 2.93 -17.43 13.45
N GLU A 210 2.86 -18.66 12.95
CA GLU A 210 2.42 -18.91 11.58
C GLU A 210 0.92 -18.60 11.44
N CYS A 211 0.46 -18.40 10.20
CA CYS A 211 -0.96 -18.22 9.90
C CYS A 211 -1.79 -19.52 10.00
N ASN A 212 -1.13 -20.64 10.35
CA ASN A 212 -1.69 -22.00 10.46
C ASN A 212 -2.29 -22.28 11.84
#